data_AF-A0A1M5BP44-F1
#
_entry.id   AF-A0A1M5BP44-F1
#
_cell.length_a   1.000
_cell.length_b   1.000
_cell.length_c   1.000
_cell.angle_alpha   90.00
_cell.angle_beta   90.00
_cell.angle_gamma   90.00
#
_symmetry.space_group_name_H-M   'P 1'
#
loop_
_entity.id
_entity.type
_entity.pdbx_description
1 polymer ?
#
loop_
_entity_poly.entity_id
_entity_poly.type
_entity_poly.pdbx_seq_one_letter_code
_entity_poly.pdbx_strand_id
1 'polypeptide(L)'
;MLATLRDIQSKPSTPGRERAAANIQAALARMDAYAANQKSGGGFARAITFHDRETLKLLVDDPSRCTEVRDRAKRLLDGNGELTRGDVRFLDAVHGDDR
;
A
#
# COMPACT_ATOMS: atom_id res chain seq x y z
N MET A 1 0.52 16.72 27.52
CA MET A 1 1.38 15.53 27.69
C MET A 1 0.48 14.31 27.65
N LEU A 2 0.60 13.45 26.62
CA LEU A 2 -0.20 12.22 26.49
C LEU A 2 0.34 11.18 27.49
N ALA A 3 -0.51 10.64 28.36
CA ALA A 3 -0.10 9.61 29.31
C ALA A 3 0.17 8.29 28.58
N THR A 4 1.32 7.66 28.84
CA THR A 4 1.63 6.34 28.27
C THR A 4 0.94 5.22 29.06
N LEU A 5 0.79 4.04 28.46
CA LEU A 5 0.23 2.86 29.15
C LEU A 5 0.94 2.55 30.48
N ARG A 6 2.26 2.77 30.51
CA ARG A 6 3.11 2.55 31.68
C ARG A 6 2.78 3.54 32.80
N ASP A 7 2.47 4.79 32.47
CA ASP A 7 2.07 5.83 33.44
C ASP A 7 0.69 5.62 34.04
N ILE A 8 -0.19 4.92 33.31
CA ILE A 8 -1.55 4.57 33.77
C ILE A 8 -1.49 3.36 34.70
N GLN A 9 -0.65 2.38 34.40
CA GLN A 9 -0.46 1.16 35.19
C GLN A 9 0.33 1.38 36.48
N SER A 10 1.17 2.43 36.56
CA SER A 10 2.01 2.71 37.73
C SER A 10 1.29 3.43 38.87
N LYS A 11 -0.03 3.69 38.74
CA LYS A 11 -0.84 4.42 39.72
C LYS A 11 -2.02 3.56 40.19
N PRO A 12 -2.63 3.87 41.35
CA PRO A 12 -3.75 3.09 41.89
C PRO A 12 -4.87 2.91 40.86
N SER A 13 -5.37 1.68 40.74
CA SER A 13 -6.38 1.34 39.74
C SER A 13 -7.71 2.04 40.07
N THR A 14 -8.26 2.71 39.08
CA THR A 14 -9.62 3.24 39.14
C THR A 14 -10.39 2.71 37.93
N PRO A 15 -11.73 2.58 37.99
CA PRO A 15 -12.51 2.06 36.86
C PRO A 15 -12.27 2.83 35.55
N GLY A 16 -11.99 4.14 35.64
CA GLY A 16 -11.61 4.96 34.48
C GLY A 16 -10.23 4.63 33.91
N ARG A 17 -9.26 4.25 34.76
CA ARG A 17 -7.91 3.85 34.32
C ARG A 17 -7.89 2.45 33.72
N GLU A 18 -8.68 1.53 34.24
CA GLU A 18 -8.81 0.18 33.67
C GLU A 18 -9.38 0.24 32.25
N ARG A 19 -10.41 1.05 32.04
CA ARG A 19 -10.96 1.32 30.70
C ARG A 19 -9.94 1.99 29.78
N ALA A 20 -9.19 2.97 30.29
CA ALA A 20 -8.15 3.63 29.50
C ALA A 20 -7.03 2.64 29.10
N ALA A 21 -6.58 1.79 30.03
CA ALA A 21 -5.56 0.77 29.74
C ALA A 21 -6.06 -0.25 28.71
N ALA A 22 -7.29 -0.74 28.85
CA ALA A 22 -7.90 -1.67 27.89
C ALA A 22 -8.02 -1.06 26.49
N ASN A 23 -8.42 0.21 26.39
CA ASN A 23 -8.53 0.92 25.11
C ASN A 23 -7.16 1.09 24.44
N ILE A 24 -6.12 1.45 25.20
CA ILE A 24 -4.78 1.62 24.63
C ILE A 24 -4.20 0.26 24.23
N GLN A 25 -4.39 -0.81 25.02
CA GLN A 25 -3.98 -2.16 24.65
C GLN A 25 -4.67 -2.64 23.37
N ALA A 26 -5.98 -2.42 23.24
CA ALA A 26 -6.72 -2.75 22.03
C ALA A 26 -6.22 -1.97 20.81
N ALA A 27 -5.84 -0.69 20.98
CA ALA A 27 -5.26 0.12 19.92
C ALA A 27 -3.87 -0.40 19.49
N LEU A 28 -3.01 -0.77 20.44
CA LEU A 28 -1.70 -1.36 20.13
C LEU A 28 -1.83 -2.71 19.42
N ALA A 29 -2.72 -3.59 19.89
CA ALA A 29 -2.97 -4.87 19.23
C ALA A 29 -3.47 -4.72 17.78
N ARG A 30 -4.28 -3.67 17.51
CA ARG A 30 -4.70 -3.33 16.14
C ARG A 30 -3.54 -2.84 15.29
N MET A 31 -2.61 -2.06 15.85
CA MET A 31 -1.41 -1.62 15.15
C MET A 31 -0.47 -2.80 14.83
N ASP A 32 -0.28 -3.71 15.78
CA ASP A 32 0.53 -4.92 15.57
C ASP A 32 -0.10 -5.85 14.54
N ALA A 33 -1.42 -6.04 14.58
CA ALA A 33 -2.15 -6.79 13.57
C ALA A 33 -2.08 -6.12 12.19
N TYR A 34 -2.10 -4.79 12.13
CA TYR A 34 -1.93 -4.05 10.87
C TYR A 34 -0.51 -4.22 10.33
N ALA A 35 0.52 -4.13 11.17
CA ALA A 35 1.91 -4.34 10.78
C ALA A 35 2.18 -5.80 10.36
N ALA A 36 1.59 -6.78 11.05
CA ALA A 36 1.70 -8.20 10.71
C ALA A 36 0.95 -8.58 9.42
N ASN A 37 -0.12 -7.85 9.09
CA ASN A 37 -0.89 -8.04 7.86
C ASN A 37 -0.43 -7.13 6.71
N GLN A 38 0.55 -6.25 6.92
CA GLN A 38 1.26 -5.66 5.79
C GLN A 38 2.00 -6.78 5.07
N LYS A 39 1.55 -7.10 3.85
CA LYS A 39 2.19 -8.10 3.00
C LYS A 39 3.67 -7.75 2.86
N SER A 40 4.49 -8.50 3.59
CA SER A 40 5.94 -8.51 3.47
C SER A 40 6.30 -9.22 2.16
N GLY A 41 6.11 -8.57 1.01
CA GLY A 41 6.28 -9.25 -0.27
C GLY A 41 6.10 -8.34 -1.46
N GLY A 42 7.19 -7.68 -1.87
CA GLY A 42 7.26 -6.85 -3.07
C GLY A 42 7.13 -5.36 -2.76
N GLY A 43 8.16 -4.79 -2.13
CA GLY A 43 8.18 -3.38 -1.76
C GLY A 43 7.75 -2.47 -2.92
N PHE A 44 6.82 -1.56 -2.60
CA PHE A 44 6.39 -0.50 -3.48
C PHE A 44 7.61 0.24 -4.01
N ALA A 45 7.72 0.32 -5.34
CA ALA A 45 8.82 1.02 -5.98
C ALA A 45 8.51 2.52 -6.05
N ARG A 46 7.32 2.87 -6.54
CA ARG A 46 6.82 4.25 -6.62
C ARG A 46 5.31 4.25 -6.86
N ALA A 47 4.68 5.40 -6.63
CA ALA A 47 3.31 5.64 -7.08
C ALA A 47 3.25 5.77 -8.61
N ILE A 48 2.10 5.44 -9.18
CA ILE A 48 1.77 5.68 -10.58
C ILE A 48 1.72 7.19 -10.84
N THR A 49 2.39 7.64 -11.89
CA THR A 49 2.35 9.03 -12.34
C THR A 49 1.22 9.24 -13.34
N PHE A 50 0.93 10.51 -13.66
CA PHE A 50 0.01 10.84 -14.75
C PHE A 50 0.50 10.26 -16.09
N HIS A 51 1.80 10.38 -16.37
CA HIS A 51 2.42 9.85 -17.58
C HIS A 51 2.26 8.32 -17.69
N ASP A 52 2.54 7.57 -16.62
CA ASP A 52 2.35 6.12 -16.60
C ASP A 52 0.88 5.75 -16.90
N ARG A 53 -0.09 6.53 -16.37
CA ARG A 53 -1.52 6.31 -16.63
C ARG A 53 -1.89 6.53 -18.10
N GLU A 54 -1.32 7.54 -18.75
CA GLU A 54 -1.55 7.77 -20.19
C GLU A 54 -0.99 6.62 -21.01
N THR A 55 0.24 6.20 -20.74
CA THR A 55 0.86 5.04 -21.40
C THR A 55 0.06 3.77 -21.20
N LEU A 56 -0.40 3.49 -19.99
CA LEU A 56 -1.21 2.30 -19.71
C LEU A 56 -2.56 2.33 -20.43
N LYS A 57 -3.20 3.49 -20.57
CA LYS A 57 -4.44 3.61 -21.37
C LYS A 57 -4.17 3.31 -22.84
N LEU A 58 -3.11 3.89 -23.41
CA LEU A 58 -2.69 3.62 -24.78
C LEU A 58 -2.42 2.13 -25.00
N LEU A 59 -1.74 1.47 -24.06
CA LEU A 59 -1.48 0.02 -24.13
C LEU A 59 -2.75 -0.83 -24.09
N VAL A 60 -3.77 -0.43 -23.32
CA VAL A 60 -5.04 -1.17 -23.24
C VAL A 60 -5.80 -1.08 -24.56
N ASP A 61 -5.77 0.10 -25.18
CA ASP A 61 -6.52 0.38 -26.41
C ASP A 61 -5.77 -0.06 -27.69
N ASP A 62 -4.48 -0.39 -27.60
CA ASP A 62 -3.66 -0.82 -28.74
C ASP A 62 -3.94 -2.29 -29.13
N PRO A 63 -4.58 -2.56 -30.28
CA PRO A 63 -4.89 -3.91 -30.72
C PRO A 63 -3.66 -4.67 -31.24
N SER A 64 -2.53 -3.99 -31.51
CA SER A 64 -1.29 -4.61 -31.99
C SER A 64 -0.49 -5.29 -30.88
N ARG A 65 -0.76 -4.95 -29.61
CA ARG A 65 -0.10 -5.55 -28.44
C ARG A 65 -0.75 -6.87 -28.05
N CYS A 66 0.05 -7.78 -27.51
CA CYS A 66 -0.47 -9.08 -27.07
C CYS A 66 -1.44 -8.93 -25.89
N THR A 67 -2.41 -9.85 -25.79
CA THR A 67 -3.45 -9.81 -24.75
C THR A 67 -2.88 -9.75 -23.34
N GLU A 68 -1.76 -10.43 -23.06
CA GLU A 68 -1.11 -10.39 -21.76
C GLU A 68 -0.63 -8.99 -21.36
N VAL A 69 -0.09 -8.22 -22.31
CA VAL A 69 0.37 -6.84 -22.08
C VAL A 69 -0.82 -5.93 -21.78
N ARG A 70 -1.92 -6.07 -22.56
CA ARG A 70 -3.14 -5.28 -22.36
C ARG A 70 -3.81 -5.60 -21.02
N ASP A 71 -3.92 -6.89 -20.67
CA ASP A 71 -4.52 -7.34 -19.41
C ASP A 71 -3.66 -6.92 -18.20
N ARG A 72 -2.35 -6.87 -18.38
CA ARG A 72 -1.43 -6.35 -17.35
C ARG A 72 -1.60 -4.83 -17.20
N ALA A 73 -1.67 -4.09 -18.30
CA ALA A 73 -1.88 -2.64 -18.25
C ALA A 73 -3.23 -2.28 -17.61
N LYS A 74 -4.30 -3.02 -17.93
CA LYS A 74 -5.61 -2.88 -17.31
C LYS A 74 -5.58 -3.14 -15.80
N ARG A 75 -4.92 -4.20 -15.37
CA ARG A 75 -4.73 -4.49 -13.92
C ARG A 75 -3.99 -3.39 -13.18
N LEU A 76 -3.02 -2.72 -13.82
CA LEU A 76 -2.30 -1.60 -13.20
C LEU A 76 -3.15 -0.33 -13.12
N LEU A 77 -4.04 -0.10 -14.09
CA LEU A 77 -5.00 1.01 -14.06
C LEU A 77 -6.10 0.82 -13.01
N ASP A 78 -6.59 -0.42 -12.87
CA ASP A 78 -7.63 -0.79 -11.90
C ASP A 78 -7.10 -0.92 -10.46
N GLY A 79 -5.77 -0.93 -10.29
CA GLY A 79 -5.10 -1.05 -9.00
C GLY A 79 -5.10 0.25 -8.17
N ASN A 80 -4.51 0.17 -6.98
CA ASN A 80 -4.53 1.24 -5.97
C ASN A 80 -3.61 2.44 -6.31
N GLY A 81 -2.98 2.44 -7.48
CA GLY A 81 -2.02 3.47 -7.90
C GLY A 81 -0.61 3.30 -7.34
N GLU A 82 -0.30 2.15 -6.74
CA GLU A 82 1.04 1.79 -6.28
C GLU A 82 1.66 0.77 -7.23
N LEU A 83 2.90 0.99 -7.65
CA LEU A 83 3.62 0.13 -8.58
C LEU A 83 4.67 -0.70 -7.84
N THR A 84 4.74 -1.98 -8.16
CA THR A 84 5.86 -2.83 -7.73
C THR A 84 7.07 -2.60 -8.63
N ARG A 85 8.26 -3.07 -8.24
CA ARG A 85 9.45 -3.04 -9.14
C ARG A 85 9.22 -3.79 -10.45
N GLY A 86 8.37 -4.82 -10.44
CA GLY A 86 8.02 -5.56 -11.66
C GLY A 86 7.21 -4.71 -12.64
N ASP A 87 6.37 -3.82 -12.10
CA ASP A 87 5.49 -2.95 -12.89
C ASP A 87 6.25 -1.73 -13.41
N VAL A 88 7.17 -1.19 -12.62
CA VAL A 88 8.09 -0.14 -13.09
C VAL A 88 8.94 -0.66 -14.25
N ARG A 89 9.54 -1.85 -14.13
CA ARG A 89 10.31 -2.44 -15.25
C ARG A 89 9.48 -2.70 -16.50
N PHE A 90 8.21 -3.05 -16.32
CA PHE A 90 7.28 -3.20 -17.44
C PHE A 90 7.04 -1.86 -18.15
N LEU A 91 6.76 -0.80 -17.39
CA LEU A 91 6.57 0.55 -17.95
C LEU A 91 7.84 1.08 -18.61
N ASP A 92 9.00 0.91 -17.96
CA ASP A 92 10.29 1.33 -18.52
C ASP A 92 10.60 0.62 -19.86
N ALA A 93 10.25 -0.66 -19.99
CA ALA A 93 10.40 -1.40 -21.23
C ALA A 93 9.48 -0.87 -22.35
N VAL A 94 8.25 -0.50 -22.01
CA VAL A 94 7.31 0.11 -22.97
C VAL A 94 7.81 1.49 -23.43
N HIS A 95 8.32 2.30 -22.50
CA HIS A 95 8.91 3.60 -22.85
C HIS A 95 10.19 3.49 -23.69
N GLY A 96 10.91 2.38 -23.57
CA GLY A 96 12.11 2.09 -24.35
C GLY A 96 11.85 1.71 -25.81
N ASP A 97 10.68 1.16 -26.12
CA ASP A 97 10.26 0.80 -27.49
C ASP A 97 9.93 2.04 -28.36
N ASP A 98 9.70 3.21 -27.75
CA ASP A 98 9.36 4.47 -28.43
C ASP A 98 10.59 5.34 -28.80
N ARG A 99 11.83 4.84 -28.63
CA ARG A 99 13.09 5.55 -28.97
C ARG A 99 13.83 4.96 -30.17
#